data_AF-A0A6M8SQX4-F1
#
_entry.id   AF-A0A6M8SQX4-F1
#
_cell.length_a   1.000
_cell.length_b   1.000
_cell.length_c   1.000
_cell.angle_alpha   90.00
_cell.angle_beta   90.00
_cell.angle_gamma   90.00
#
_symmetry.space_group_name_H-M   'P 1'
#
loop_
_entity.id
_entity.type
_entity.pdbx_description
1 polymer ?
#
loop_
_entity_poly.entity_id
_entity_poly.type
_entity_poly.pdbx_seq_one_letter_code
_entity_poly.pdbx_strand_id
1 'polypeptide(L)' 'MSSYTHLTPEWQQWIIENLERGCQAQTLVQTMIAKGFDAMFANAMVFHFSSNLAKESQSAAPLKDAH' A
#
# COMPACT_ATOMS: atom_id res chain seq x y z
N MET A 1 -13.41 -0.76 -22.15
CA MET A 1 -12.15 -0.25 -21.54
C MET A 1 -11.63 -1.35 -20.65
N SER A 2 -10.50 -1.96 -21.00
CA SER A 2 -9.94 -3.06 -20.22
C SER A 2 -9.23 -2.47 -19.01
N SER A 3 -9.84 -2.57 -17.84
CA SER A 3 -9.20 -2.16 -16.59
C SER A 3 -8.26 -3.25 -16.09
N TYR A 4 -7.07 -2.85 -15.67
CA TYR A 4 -6.10 -3.79 -15.08
C TYR A 4 -6.56 -4.16 -13.66
N THR A 5 -6.75 -5.46 -13.43
CA THR A 5 -7.13 -6.04 -12.13
C THR A 5 -5.98 -6.79 -11.46
N HIS A 6 -4.78 -6.73 -12.03
CA HIS A 6 -3.58 -7.39 -11.52
C HIS A 6 -2.54 -6.33 -11.19
N LEU A 7 -2.00 -6.38 -9.97
CA LEU A 7 -0.92 -5.49 -9.53
C LEU A 7 0.43 -6.14 -9.85
N THR A 8 1.27 -5.48 -10.65
CA THR A 8 2.63 -5.97 -10.90
C THR A 8 3.53 -5.70 -9.69
N PRO A 9 4.65 -6.45 -9.54
CA PRO A 9 5.58 -6.24 -8.43
C PRO A 9 6.13 -4.80 -8.35
N GLU A 10 6.32 -4.14 -9.49
CA GLU A 10 6.78 -2.75 -9.57
C GLU A 10 5.78 -1.79 -8.93
N TRP A 11 4.48 -1.96 -9.20
CA TRP A 11 3.42 -1.18 -8.60
C TRP A 11 3.27 -1.46 -7.10
N GLN A 12 3.46 -2.71 -6.68
CA GLN A 12 3.46 -3.06 -5.27
C GLN A 12 4.58 -2.33 -4.51
N GLN A 13 5.82 -2.40 -5.01
CA GLN A 13 6.95 -1.70 -4.41
C GLN A 13 6.70 -0.19 -4.36
N TRP A 14 6.22 0.38 -5.46
CA TRP A 14 5.89 1.81 -5.52
C TRP A 14 4.85 2.22 -4.48
N ILE A 15 3.78 1.43 -4.28
CA ILE A 15 2.76 1.74 -3.26
C ILE A 15 3.38 1.73 -1.86
N ILE A 16 4.18 0.71 -1.54
CA ILE A 16 4.83 0.57 -0.23
C ILE A 16 5.75 1.76 0.02
N GLU A 17 6.66 2.06 -0.90
CA GLU A 17 7.62 3.16 -0.76
C GLU A 17 6.91 4.52 -0.57
N ASN A 18 5.82 4.76 -1.30
CA ASN A 18 5.07 6.02 -1.16
C ASN A 18 4.32 6.08 0.18
N LEU A 19 3.74 4.96 0.65
CA LEU A 19 3.11 4.90 1.97
C LEU A 19 4.12 5.09 3.10
N GLU A 20 5.31 4.48 3.01
CA GLU A 20 6.40 4.66 3.98
C GLU A 20 6.91 6.10 4.04
N ARG A 21 6.93 6.80 2.91
CA ARG A 21 7.24 8.24 2.84
C ARG A 21 6.13 9.14 3.43
N GLY A 22 4.99 8.57 3.81
CA GLY A 22 3.85 9.31 4.34
C GLY A 22 2.96 9.93 3.27
N CYS A 23 3.03 9.46 2.02
CA CYS A 23 2.10 9.91 0.98
C CYS A 23 0.67 9.46 1.29
N GLN A 24 -0.30 10.30 0.94
CA GLN A 24 -1.71 10.02 1.19
C GLN A 24 -2.22 8.90 0.29
N ALA A 25 -2.89 7.91 0.86
CA ALA A 25 -3.48 6.78 0.15
C ALA A 25 -4.35 7.22 -1.06
N GLN A 26 -5.14 8.28 -0.91
CA GLN A 26 -5.96 8.81 -2.02
C GLN A 26 -5.12 9.24 -3.24
N THR A 27 -3.96 9.87 -3.03
CA THR A 27 -3.07 10.30 -4.11
C THR A 27 -2.51 9.11 -4.87
N LEU A 28 -2.17 8.03 -4.17
CA LEU A 28 -1.70 6.78 -4.79
C LEU A 28 -2.82 6.15 -5.64
N VAL A 29 -4.04 6.07 -5.11
CA VAL A 29 -5.22 5.54 -5.81
C VAL A 29 -5.48 6.33 -7.10
N GLN A 30 -5.46 7.67 -7.03
CA GLN A 30 -5.66 8.52 -8.21
C GLN A 30 -4.59 8.26 -9.28
N THR A 31 -3.34 8.06 -8.88
CA THR A 31 -2.24 7.75 -9.80
C THR A 31 -2.45 6.40 -10.48
N MET A 32 -2.91 5.38 -9.76
CA MET A 32 -3.26 4.09 -10.33
C MET A 32 -4.42 4.20 -11.33
N ILE A 33 -5.49 4.90 -10.98
CA ILE A 33 -6.64 5.11 -11.88
C ILE A 33 -6.21 5.83 -13.16
N ALA A 34 -5.37 6.87 -13.03
CA ALA A 34 -4.83 7.61 -14.18
C ALA A 34 -3.98 6.72 -15.12
N LYS A 35 -3.39 5.64 -14.59
CA LYS A 35 -2.63 4.65 -15.36
C LYS A 35 -3.50 3.55 -15.99
N GLY A 36 -4.80 3.54 -15.72
CA GLY A 36 -5.76 2.59 -16.28
C GLY A 36 -6.15 1.44 -15.36
N PHE A 37 -5.77 1.49 -14.08
CA PHE A 37 -6.27 0.54 -13.09
C PHE A 37 -7.74 0.82 -12.75
N ASP A 38 -8.47 -0.24 -12.40
CA ASP A 38 -9.83 -0.08 -11.88
C ASP A 38 -9.83 0.69 -10.55
N ALA A 39 -10.81 1.57 -10.35
CA ALA A 39 -10.88 2.39 -9.14
C ALA A 39 -11.13 1.57 -7.88
N MET A 40 -11.97 0.54 -7.95
CA MET A 40 -12.25 -0.35 -6.82
C MET A 40 -11.01 -1.19 -6.51
N PHE A 41 -10.34 -1.70 -7.54
CA PHE A 41 -9.07 -2.44 -7.39
C PHE A 41 -7.98 -1.57 -6.75
N ALA A 42 -7.75 -0.36 -7.27
CA ALA A 42 -6.74 0.56 -6.75
C ALA A 42 -6.98 0.90 -5.27
N ASN A 43 -8.23 1.20 -4.88
CA ASN A 43 -8.58 1.44 -3.49
C ASN A 43 -8.30 0.23 -2.60
N ALA A 44 -8.71 -0.97 -3.03
CA ALA A 44 -8.50 -2.19 -2.26
C ALA A 44 -7.00 -2.49 -2.03
N MET A 45 -6.18 -2.32 -3.07
CA MET A 45 -4.73 -2.55 -2.97
C MET A 45 -4.07 -1.55 -2.02
N VAL A 46 -4.26 -0.24 -2.24
CA VAL A 46 -3.63 0.79 -1.40
C VAL A 46 -4.08 0.68 0.06
N PHE A 47 -5.37 0.39 0.31
CA PHE A 47 -5.88 0.17 1.66
C PHE A 47 -5.25 -1.07 2.33
N HIS A 48 -5.10 -2.17 1.58
CA HIS A 48 -4.45 -3.38 2.07
C HIS A 48 -2.99 -3.11 2.49
N PHE A 49 -2.20 -2.44 1.65
CA PHE A 49 -0.81 -2.10 1.97
C PHE A 49 -0.69 -1.11 3.13
N SER A 50 -1.54 -0.08 3.17
CA SER A 50 -1.57 0.89 4.28
C SER A 50 -1.90 0.21 5.62
N SER A 51 -2.87 -0.71 5.61
CA SER A 51 -3.23 -1.49 6.79
C SER A 51 -2.12 -2.45 7.22
N ASN A 52 -1.37 -3.01 6.27
CA ASN A 52 -0.28 -3.93 6.57
C ASN A 52 0.95 -3.20 7.16
N LEU A 53 1.29 -2.03 6.62
CA LEU A 53 2.40 -1.21 7.13
C LEU A 53 2.13 -0.75 8.58
N ALA A 54 0.88 -0.38 8.89
CA ALA A 54 0.46 -0.03 10.24
C ALA A 54 0.60 -1.20 11.24
N LYS A 55 0.41 -2.46 10.78
CA LYS A 55 0.58 -3.65 11.61
C LYS A 55 2.05 -3.99 11.85
N GLU A 56 2.90 -3.80 10.86
CA GLU A 56 4.33 -4.11 10.96
C GLU A 56 5.05 -3.20 11.97
N SER A 57 4.64 -1.92 12.06
CA SER A 57 5.13 -0.98 13.07
C SER A 57 4.68 -1.29 14.51
N GLN A 58 3.72 -2.21 14.72
CA GLN A 58 3.24 -2.61 16.04
C GLN A 58 3.77 -3.98 16.51
N SER A 59 4.42 -4.75 15.62
CA SER A 59 4.99 -6.06 15.97
C SER A 59 6.50 -6.02 16.30
N ALA A 60 7.07 -4.83 16.47
CA ALA A 60 8.35 -4.66 17.17
C ALA A 60 8.09 -4.62 18.68
N ALA A 61 7.67 -5.76 19.26
CA ALA A 61 7.59 -5.89 20.71
C ALA A 61 8.99 -5.70 21.31
N PRO A 62 9.16 -4.86 22.35
CA PRO A 62 10.45 -4.69 23.00
C PRO A 62 10.87 -6.01 23.64
N LEU A 63 12.06 -6.48 23.25
CA LEU A 63 12.83 -7.47 24.00
C LEU A 63 12.98 -6.93 25.42
N LYS A 64 12.14 -7.41 26.35
CA LYS A 64 12.42 -7.30 27.78
C LYS A 64 13.45 -8.36 28.10
N ASP A 65 14.72 -7.99 27.96
CA ASP A 65 15.81 -8.67 28.64
C ASP A 65 15.59 -8.62 30.16
N ALA A 66 15.93 -9.73 30.81
CA ALA A 66 16.35 -9.87 32.20
C ALA A 66 15.37 -9.48 33.34
N HIS A 67 14.84 -10.49 34.02
CA HIS A 67 15.28 -10.85 35.38
C HIS A 67 14.81 -12.27 35.74
#